data_AF-A0A4S8MQK4-F1
#
_entry.id   AF-A0A4S8MQK4-F1
#
_cell.length_a   1.000
_cell.length_b   1.000
_cell.length_c   1.000
_cell.angle_alpha   90.00
_cell.angle_beta   90.00
_cell.angle_gamma   90.00
#
_symmetry.space_group_name_H-M   'P 1'
#
loop_
_entity.id
_entity.type
_entity.pdbx_description
1 polymer ?
#
loop_
_entity_poly.entity_id
_entity_poly.type
_entity_poly.pdbx_seq_one_letter_code
_entity_poly.pdbx_strand_id
1 'polypeptide(L)'
;MDRADLETYQVQLSQVELALSGDPDNAELAHLRSELKELIDLTQTALAQAEAAANTKAESSRKSSATTPAHTWSAGDECLAKYSRDGAWYPARITVVGGSTENRVYTVVFKGYNTTEPAKLSDLKPLPPNYHQTPASSKRKMTEEEEEERERKKKKNEKKLEARAAKAKEQNAKQASWQKFAKKAEKKGVQIAGVSGTSIFKTPDNPLGKVGVTGSGKGMTEVTPMGKHKFAATDDDNS
;
A
#
# COMPACT_ATOMS: atom_id res chain seq x y z
N MET A 1 24.11 5.57 -3.14
CA MET A 1 25.47 5.25 -2.65
C MET A 1 26.33 6.35 -3.19
N ASP A 2 26.83 7.20 -2.30
CA ASP A 2 27.45 8.45 -2.66
C ASP A 2 28.97 8.26 -2.76
N ARG A 3 29.64 9.09 -3.55
CA ARG A 3 31.11 9.04 -3.72
C ARG A 3 31.87 9.13 -2.38
N ALA A 4 31.30 9.81 -1.40
CA ALA A 4 31.84 9.92 -0.04
C ALA A 4 31.84 8.57 0.72
N ASP A 5 30.84 7.72 0.46
CA ASP A 5 30.78 6.38 1.08
C ASP A 5 31.94 5.51 0.56
N LEU A 6 32.22 5.60 -0.75
CA LEU A 6 33.32 4.88 -1.38
C LEU A 6 34.69 5.27 -0.79
N GLU A 7 34.94 6.56 -0.58
CA GLU A 7 36.16 7.05 0.06
C GLU A 7 36.28 6.53 1.50
N THR A 8 35.16 6.49 2.23
CA THR A 8 35.10 5.95 3.58
C THR A 8 35.46 4.46 3.62
N TYR A 9 34.89 3.65 2.71
CA TYR A 9 35.20 2.22 2.62
C TYR A 9 36.67 1.96 2.22
N GLN A 10 37.24 2.78 1.35
CA GLN A 10 38.67 2.68 0.99
C GLN A 10 39.57 2.96 2.20
N VAL A 11 39.23 3.98 3.00
CA VAL A 11 39.96 4.28 4.23
C VAL A 11 39.85 3.12 5.22
N GLN A 12 38.65 2.57 5.43
CA GLN A 12 38.45 1.39 6.29
C GLN A 12 39.26 0.19 5.80
N LEU A 13 39.27 -0.09 4.50
CA LEU A 13 40.07 -1.17 3.91
C LEU A 13 41.56 -0.98 4.20
N SER A 14 42.08 0.25 4.07
CA SER A 14 43.48 0.53 4.36
C SER A 14 43.84 0.29 5.83
N GLN A 15 42.94 0.61 6.76
CA GLN A 15 43.14 0.37 8.19
C GLN A 15 43.14 -1.13 8.51
N VAL A 16 42.25 -1.89 7.87
CA VAL A 16 42.19 -3.36 8.01
C VAL A 16 43.43 -4.02 7.41
N GLU A 17 43.90 -3.57 6.24
CA GLU A 17 45.14 -4.08 5.63
C GLU A 17 46.39 -3.73 6.47
N LEU A 18 46.42 -2.56 7.11
CA LEU A 18 47.47 -2.21 8.06
C LEU A 18 47.43 -3.11 9.31
N ALA A 19 46.25 -3.37 9.88
CA ALA A 19 46.10 -4.28 11.01
C ALA A 19 46.52 -5.72 10.65
N LEU A 20 46.16 -6.19 9.45
CA LEU A 20 46.62 -7.49 8.93
C LEU A 20 48.12 -7.56 8.67
N SER A 21 48.78 -6.44 8.40
CA SER A 21 50.24 -6.42 8.26
C SER A 21 50.97 -6.63 9.60
N GLY A 22 50.34 -6.22 10.71
CA GLY A 22 50.80 -6.48 12.07
C GLY A 22 50.50 -7.89 12.54
N ASP A 23 49.28 -8.39 12.24
CA ASP A 23 48.80 -9.73 12.63
C ASP A 23 48.24 -10.50 11.41
N PRO A 24 49.10 -11.15 10.61
CA PRO A 24 48.70 -11.82 9.37
C PRO A 24 47.77 -13.04 9.55
N ASP A 25 47.80 -13.67 10.73
CA ASP A 25 47.02 -14.89 11.03
C ASP A 25 45.58 -14.61 11.50
N ASN A 26 45.15 -13.34 11.58
CA ASN A 26 43.79 -13.00 12.02
C ASN A 26 42.76 -13.22 10.91
N ALA A 27 42.08 -14.38 10.96
CA ALA A 27 41.04 -14.79 10.01
C ALA A 27 39.88 -13.78 9.87
N GLU A 28 39.49 -13.11 10.96
CA GLU A 28 38.37 -12.15 10.96
C GLU A 28 38.69 -10.90 10.14
N LEU A 29 39.93 -10.39 10.27
CA LEU A 29 40.38 -9.24 9.49
C LEU A 29 40.56 -9.61 8.02
N ALA A 30 40.99 -10.83 7.72
CA ALA A 30 41.10 -11.33 6.35
C ALA A 30 39.72 -11.40 5.67
N HIS A 31 38.69 -11.86 6.41
CA HIS A 31 37.31 -11.87 5.95
C HIS A 31 36.76 -10.45 5.74
N LEU A 32 36.94 -9.56 6.71
CA LEU A 32 36.50 -8.16 6.61
C LEU A 32 37.16 -7.43 5.43
N ARG A 33 38.45 -7.69 5.17
CA ARG A 33 39.16 -7.19 4.00
C ARG A 33 38.50 -7.65 2.69
N SER A 34 38.11 -8.93 2.57
CA SER A 34 37.42 -9.42 1.38
C SER A 34 36.03 -8.78 1.20
N GLU A 35 35.25 -8.67 2.27
CA GLU A 35 33.93 -8.02 2.22
C GLU A 35 34.03 -6.54 1.82
N LEU A 36 34.98 -5.79 2.40
CA LEU A 36 35.19 -4.38 2.05
C LEU A 36 35.60 -4.20 0.59
N LYS A 37 36.40 -5.12 0.04
CA LYS A 37 36.76 -5.10 -1.39
C LYS A 37 35.55 -5.32 -2.28
N GLU A 38 34.70 -6.28 -1.95
CA GLU A 38 33.46 -6.54 -2.69
C GLU A 38 32.49 -5.35 -2.61
N LEU A 39 32.34 -4.74 -1.42
CA LEU A 39 31.52 -3.54 -1.23
C LEU A 39 32.03 -2.35 -2.06
N ILE A 40 33.34 -2.15 -2.12
CA ILE A 40 33.94 -1.08 -2.95
C ILE A 40 33.69 -1.35 -4.43
N ASP A 41 33.88 -2.59 -4.90
CA ASP A 41 33.66 -2.95 -6.31
C ASP A 41 32.20 -2.76 -6.73
N LEU A 42 31.26 -3.22 -5.89
CA LEU A 42 29.83 -3.04 -6.12
C LEU A 42 29.46 -1.55 -6.16
N THR A 43 30.03 -0.75 -5.25
CA THR A 43 29.79 0.69 -5.19
C THR A 43 30.40 1.42 -6.38
N GLN A 44 31.60 1.05 -6.81
CA GLN A 44 32.24 1.57 -8.02
C GLN A 44 31.40 1.28 -9.26
N THR A 45 30.90 0.04 -9.38
CA THR A 45 30.04 -0.37 -10.48
C THR A 45 28.73 0.42 -10.50
N ALA A 46 28.09 0.60 -9.33
CA ALA A 46 26.87 1.39 -9.22
C ALA A 46 27.09 2.88 -9.58
N LEU A 47 28.23 3.46 -9.18
CA LEU A 47 28.59 4.84 -9.54
C LEU A 47 28.88 4.98 -11.03
N ALA A 48 29.62 4.04 -11.64
CA ALA A 48 29.89 4.04 -13.08
C ALA A 48 28.59 3.91 -13.90
N GLN A 49 27.65 3.08 -13.45
CA GLN A 49 26.32 2.96 -14.07
C GLN A 49 25.52 4.27 -13.94
N ALA A 50 25.58 4.93 -12.79
CA ALA A 50 24.94 6.23 -12.58
C ALA A 50 25.56 7.34 -13.46
N GLU A 51 26.88 7.36 -13.63
CA GLU A 51 27.59 8.31 -14.47
C GLU A 51 27.32 8.09 -15.98
N ALA A 52 27.29 6.82 -16.42
CA ALA A 52 26.90 6.48 -17.79
C ALA A 52 25.44 6.86 -18.11
N ALA A 53 24.53 6.73 -17.15
CA ALA A 53 23.15 7.20 -17.27
C ALA A 53 23.05 8.73 -17.28
N ALA A 54 23.95 9.45 -16.61
CA ALA A 54 24.00 10.90 -16.64
C ALA A 54 24.56 11.45 -17.97
N ASN A 55 25.56 10.78 -18.56
CA ASN A 55 26.20 11.23 -19.80
C ASN A 55 25.31 11.02 -21.04
N THR A 56 24.47 9.99 -21.07
CA THR A 56 23.46 9.80 -22.13
C THR A 56 22.32 10.82 -22.07
N LYS A 57 22.10 11.46 -20.90
CA LYS A 57 21.14 12.55 -20.72
C LYS A 57 21.67 13.90 -21.23
N ALA A 58 22.99 14.08 -21.30
CA ALA A 58 23.63 15.33 -21.76
C ALA A 58 23.67 15.46 -23.29
N GLU A 59 23.76 14.35 -24.04
CA GLU A 59 23.77 14.37 -25.51
C GLU A 59 22.37 14.58 -26.13
N SER A 60 21.30 14.22 -25.41
CA SER A 60 19.90 14.44 -25.88
C SER A 60 19.41 15.89 -25.72
N SER A 61 20.17 16.78 -25.07
CA SER A 61 19.71 18.15 -24.80
C SER A 61 20.11 19.17 -25.87
N ARG A 62 20.94 18.81 -26.87
CA ARG A 62 21.38 19.75 -27.92
C ARG A 62 20.72 19.59 -29.29
N LYS A 63 19.79 18.64 -29.45
CA LYS A 63 19.08 18.52 -30.74
C LYS A 63 17.67 17.96 -30.59
N SER A 64 16.68 18.85 -30.57
CA SER A 64 15.48 18.79 -31.42
C SER A 64 14.33 19.61 -30.83
N SER A 65 14.30 20.88 -31.25
CA SER A 65 13.07 21.49 -31.71
C SER A 65 12.30 20.53 -32.62
N ALA A 66 11.02 20.33 -32.33
CA ALA A 66 9.99 19.79 -33.21
C ALA A 66 10.34 18.48 -33.96
N THR A 67 10.15 17.33 -33.31
CA THR A 67 9.46 16.13 -33.85
C THR A 67 9.44 15.09 -32.74
N THR A 68 8.27 14.49 -32.50
CA THR A 68 8.00 13.45 -31.50
C THR A 68 9.11 12.38 -31.38
N PRO A 69 9.83 12.29 -30.25
CA PRO A 69 10.49 11.07 -29.87
C PRO A 69 9.60 10.30 -28.89
N ALA A 70 9.56 8.97 -29.01
CA ALA A 70 8.91 8.10 -28.05
C ALA A 70 9.57 8.28 -26.67
N HIS A 71 9.02 9.18 -25.85
CA HIS A 71 9.58 9.51 -24.55
C HIS A 71 9.28 8.36 -23.59
N THR A 72 10.30 7.59 -23.22
CA THR A 72 10.18 6.55 -22.20
C THR A 72 10.16 7.20 -20.83
N TRP A 73 9.06 7.04 -20.10
CA TRP A 73 8.91 7.64 -18.78
C TRP A 73 9.39 6.71 -17.65
N SER A 74 9.93 7.32 -16.60
CA SER A 74 10.36 6.65 -15.37
C SER A 74 9.53 7.10 -14.16
N ALA A 75 9.57 6.28 -13.10
CA ALA A 75 8.96 6.67 -11.84
C ALA A 75 9.68 7.91 -11.28
N GLY A 76 8.91 8.92 -10.91
CA GLY A 76 9.40 10.19 -10.42
C GLY A 76 9.33 11.34 -11.44
N ASP A 77 9.20 11.04 -12.73
CA ASP A 77 9.19 12.05 -13.80
C ASP A 77 7.93 12.94 -13.75
N GLU A 78 8.13 14.21 -14.09
CA GLU A 78 7.06 15.20 -14.18
C GLU A 78 6.52 15.25 -15.61
N CYS A 79 5.20 15.17 -15.74
CA CYS A 79 4.52 15.13 -17.03
C CYS A 79 3.19 15.91 -16.98
N LEU A 80 2.61 16.12 -18.15
CA LEU A 80 1.20 16.48 -18.30
C LEU A 80 0.43 15.20 -18.62
N ALA A 81 -0.50 14.82 -17.76
CA ALA A 81 -1.35 13.66 -17.96
C ALA A 81 -2.77 14.09 -18.31
N LYS A 82 -3.43 13.34 -19.20
CA LYS A 82 -4.84 13.54 -19.53
C LYS A 82 -5.73 12.96 -18.43
N TYR A 83 -6.59 13.77 -17.83
CA TYR A 83 -7.53 13.32 -16.80
C TYR A 83 -8.75 12.66 -17.46
N SER A 84 -9.14 11.45 -17.05
CA SER A 84 -10.24 10.72 -17.72
C SER A 84 -11.61 11.40 -17.64
N ARG A 85 -11.86 12.21 -16.60
CA ARG A 85 -13.19 12.81 -16.39
C ARG A 85 -13.50 13.92 -17.38
N ASP A 86 -12.53 14.77 -17.71
CA ASP A 86 -12.72 15.94 -18.56
C ASP A 86 -11.85 15.91 -19.83
N GLY A 87 -10.92 14.95 -19.93
CA GLY A 87 -9.98 14.84 -21.04
C GLY A 87 -8.97 15.99 -21.12
N ALA A 88 -8.87 16.82 -20.08
CA ALA A 88 -7.92 17.93 -20.04
C ALA A 88 -6.55 17.49 -19.51
N TRP A 89 -5.51 18.25 -19.87
CA TRP A 89 -4.13 17.95 -19.51
C TRP A 89 -3.75 18.67 -18.22
N TYR A 90 -3.41 17.90 -17.19
CA TYR A 90 -3.01 18.44 -15.90
C TYR A 90 -1.59 18.02 -15.54
N PRO A 91 -0.85 18.87 -14.81
CA PRO A 91 0.48 18.52 -14.35
C PRO A 91 0.37 17.34 -13.38
N ALA A 92 1.18 16.32 -13.61
CA ALA A 92 1.20 15.09 -12.84
C ALA A 92 2.63 14.58 -12.65
N ARG A 93 2.79 13.66 -11.70
CA ARG A 93 4.05 12.95 -11.46
C ARG A 93 3.82 11.46 -11.58
N ILE A 94 4.71 10.78 -12.28
CA ILE A 94 4.65 9.32 -12.44
C ILE A 94 5.11 8.68 -11.15
N THR A 95 4.29 7.80 -10.57
CA THR A 95 4.61 7.11 -9.31
C THR A 95 5.11 5.71 -9.56
N VAL A 96 4.45 4.99 -10.47
CA VAL A 96 4.76 3.59 -10.78
C VAL A 96 4.70 3.39 -12.29
N VAL A 97 5.67 2.65 -12.81
CA VAL A 97 5.71 2.24 -14.21
C VAL A 97 5.45 0.74 -14.28
N GLY A 98 4.25 0.35 -14.68
CA GLY A 98 3.81 -1.05 -14.78
C GLY A 98 3.59 -1.52 -16.22
N GLY A 99 3.16 -2.77 -16.36
CA GLY A 99 2.82 -3.39 -17.64
C GLY A 99 4.01 -4.02 -18.39
N SER A 100 3.69 -4.72 -19.48
CA SER A 100 4.67 -5.33 -20.39
C SER A 100 5.36 -4.26 -21.25
N THR A 101 6.49 -4.59 -21.86
CA THR A 101 7.24 -3.71 -22.77
C THR A 101 6.39 -3.15 -23.91
N GLU A 102 5.41 -3.91 -24.39
CA GLU A 102 4.49 -3.51 -25.47
C GLU A 102 3.26 -2.72 -24.97
N ASN A 103 2.84 -2.93 -23.73
CA ASN A 103 1.66 -2.29 -23.13
C ASN A 103 2.05 -1.64 -21.80
N ARG A 104 2.87 -0.59 -21.86
CA ARG A 104 3.30 0.13 -20.67
C ARG A 104 2.14 0.95 -20.08
N VAL A 105 1.88 0.75 -18.80
CA VAL A 105 0.86 1.49 -18.04
C VAL A 105 1.58 2.29 -16.96
N TYR A 106 1.34 3.59 -16.94
CA TYR A 106 1.94 4.51 -15.99
C TYR A 106 0.90 4.90 -14.96
N THR A 107 1.20 4.78 -13.67
CA THR A 107 0.36 5.37 -12.62
C THR A 107 0.85 6.78 -12.36
N VAL A 108 -0.04 7.77 -12.47
CA VAL A 108 0.27 9.18 -12.26
C VAL A 108 -0.51 9.75 -11.09
N VAL A 109 0.09 10.69 -10.37
CA VAL A 109 -0.56 11.51 -9.33
C VAL A 109 -0.60 12.95 -9.82
N PHE A 110 -1.79 13.55 -9.88
CA PHE A 110 -1.96 14.93 -10.33
C PHE A 110 -1.43 15.93 -9.29
N LYS A 111 -0.68 16.94 -9.71
CA LYS A 111 -0.22 18.01 -8.81
C LYS A 111 -1.44 18.81 -8.32
N GLY A 112 -1.58 18.96 -7.01
CA GLY A 112 -2.71 19.66 -6.37
C GLY A 112 -3.91 18.76 -6.01
N TYR A 113 -3.94 17.52 -6.49
CA TYR A 113 -4.97 16.54 -6.18
C TYR A 113 -4.32 15.22 -5.80
N ASN A 114 -4.64 14.63 -4.65
CA ASN A 114 -4.09 13.32 -4.26
C ASN A 114 -4.76 12.14 -5.01
N THR A 115 -5.17 12.37 -6.25
CA THR A 115 -5.84 11.39 -7.10
C THR A 115 -4.80 10.67 -7.95
N THR A 116 -4.76 9.35 -7.85
CA THR A 116 -3.96 8.46 -8.68
C THR A 116 -4.77 7.95 -9.87
N GLU A 117 -4.21 7.99 -11.07
CA GLU A 117 -4.87 7.45 -12.27
C GLU A 117 -3.89 6.64 -13.14
N PRO A 118 -4.31 5.49 -13.71
CA PRO A 118 -3.54 4.81 -14.73
C PRO A 118 -3.65 5.53 -16.09
N ALA A 119 -2.51 5.88 -16.67
CA ALA A 119 -2.39 6.54 -17.96
C ALA A 119 -1.53 5.69 -18.92
N LYS A 120 -1.84 5.77 -20.22
CA LYS A 120 -1.04 5.17 -21.30
C LYS A 120 -0.04 6.20 -21.83
N LEU A 121 0.91 5.74 -22.65
CA LEU A 121 1.89 6.62 -23.28
C LEU A 121 1.24 7.75 -24.11
N SER A 122 0.10 7.46 -24.76
CA SER A 122 -0.68 8.44 -25.54
C SER A 122 -1.29 9.57 -24.71
N ASP A 123 -1.50 9.31 -23.41
CA ASP A 123 -2.15 10.22 -22.48
C ASP A 123 -1.14 10.99 -21.62
N LEU A 124 0.16 10.89 -21.95
CA LEU A 124 1.26 11.57 -21.28
C LEU A 124 2.00 12.50 -22.24
N LYS A 125 2.35 13.68 -21.74
CA LYS A 125 3.15 14.69 -22.46
C LYS A 125 4.27 15.22 -21.56
N PRO A 126 5.42 15.63 -22.14
CA PRO A 126 6.46 16.31 -21.39
C PRO A 126 5.98 17.65 -20.85
N LEU A 127 6.34 17.89 -19.59
CA LEU A 127 6.18 19.17 -18.96
C LEU A 127 7.23 20.13 -19.56
N PRO A 128 6.86 21.27 -20.15
CA PRO A 128 7.84 22.20 -20.69
C PRO A 128 8.71 22.78 -19.56
N PRO A 129 10.00 23.06 -19.80
CA PRO A 129 10.94 23.53 -18.77
C PRO A 129 10.52 24.87 -18.14
N ASN A 130 9.73 25.68 -18.84
CA ASN A 130 9.16 26.93 -18.35
C ASN A 130 7.69 26.77 -17.91
N TYR A 131 7.25 25.56 -17.54
CA TYR A 131 5.93 25.36 -16.95
C TYR A 131 5.91 25.89 -15.51
N HIS A 132 5.89 27.20 -15.38
CA HIS A 132 5.35 27.80 -14.18
C HIS A 132 3.87 27.47 -14.15
N GLN A 133 3.39 26.92 -13.03
CA GLN A 133 1.95 26.94 -12.72
C GLN A 133 1.54 28.42 -12.69
N THR A 134 1.19 28.98 -13.84
CA THR A 134 0.43 30.21 -13.85
C THR A 134 -0.88 29.83 -13.17
N PRO A 135 -1.32 30.54 -12.12
CA PRO A 135 -2.65 30.37 -11.55
C PRO A 135 -3.75 30.87 -12.53
N ALA A 136 -3.56 30.67 -13.83
CA ALA A 136 -4.44 31.09 -14.91
C ALA A 136 -5.59 30.10 -15.16
N SER A 137 -5.60 28.95 -14.49
CA SER A 137 -6.72 27.99 -14.54
C SER A 137 -7.57 27.95 -13.26
N SER A 138 -7.17 28.62 -12.17
CA SER A 138 -8.05 28.90 -11.03
C SER A 138 -9.12 29.96 -11.33
N LYS A 139 -9.26 30.39 -12.59
CA LYS A 139 -10.40 31.16 -13.10
C LYS A 139 -11.35 30.38 -14.00
N ARG A 140 -11.30 29.05 -14.00
CA ARG A 140 -12.57 28.33 -14.02
C ARG A 140 -12.93 28.14 -12.56
N LYS A 141 -13.96 28.87 -12.11
CA LYS A 141 -14.66 28.51 -10.88
C LYS A 141 -14.86 27.00 -10.93
N MET A 142 -14.37 26.27 -9.93
CA MET A 142 -15.00 25.00 -9.56
C MET A 142 -16.49 25.33 -9.55
N THR A 143 -17.28 24.66 -10.39
CA THR A 143 -18.72 24.89 -10.41
C THR A 143 -19.20 24.73 -8.98
N GLU A 144 -20.00 25.70 -8.53
CA GLU A 144 -20.60 25.76 -7.19
C GLU A 144 -21.22 24.39 -6.81
N GLU A 145 -21.71 23.68 -7.81
CA GLU A 145 -22.24 22.31 -7.76
C GLU A 145 -21.24 21.24 -7.27
N GLU A 146 -19.94 21.31 -7.60
CA GLU A 146 -18.94 20.29 -7.22
C GLU A 146 -18.36 20.55 -5.81
N GLU A 147 -18.37 21.81 -5.38
CA GLU A 147 -18.10 22.19 -3.99
C GLU A 147 -19.29 21.81 -3.09
N GLU A 148 -20.52 22.09 -3.54
CA GLU A 148 -21.74 21.71 -2.84
C GLU A 148 -21.93 20.18 -2.76
N GLU A 149 -21.49 19.41 -3.77
CA GLU A 149 -21.53 17.94 -3.71
C GLU A 149 -20.51 17.38 -2.70
N ARG A 150 -19.33 18.01 -2.59
CA ARG A 150 -18.31 17.65 -1.59
C ARG A 150 -18.77 18.02 -0.18
N GLU A 151 -19.43 19.15 -0.01
CA GLU A 151 -20.04 19.56 1.25
C GLU A 151 -21.23 18.67 1.63
N ARG A 152 -22.11 18.32 0.68
CA ARG A 152 -23.19 17.34 0.89
C ARG A 152 -22.65 15.96 1.28
N LYS A 153 -21.55 15.50 0.66
CA LYS A 153 -20.87 14.23 1.01
C LYS A 153 -20.24 14.28 2.40
N LYS A 154 -19.58 15.39 2.76
CA LYS A 154 -19.02 15.61 4.11
C LYS A 154 -20.12 15.65 5.18
N LYS A 155 -21.18 16.45 4.95
CA LYS A 155 -22.35 16.57 5.85
C LYS A 155 -23.10 15.24 6.00
N LYS A 156 -23.18 14.43 4.94
CA LYS A 156 -23.77 13.07 5.00
C LYS A 156 -22.90 12.09 5.79
N ASN A 157 -21.58 12.17 5.68
CA ASN A 157 -20.66 11.30 6.43
C ASN A 157 -20.61 11.69 7.92
N GLU A 158 -20.57 12.99 8.21
CA GLU A 158 -20.61 13.53 9.57
C GLU A 158 -21.92 13.18 10.28
N LYS A 159 -23.08 13.40 9.64
CA LYS A 159 -24.38 12.99 10.17
C LYS A 159 -24.50 11.48 10.38
N LYS A 160 -23.87 10.67 9.52
CA LYS A 160 -23.83 9.21 9.67
C LYS A 160 -22.94 8.78 10.84
N LEU A 161 -21.82 9.46 11.06
CA LEU A 161 -20.93 9.22 12.19
C LEU A 161 -21.59 9.59 13.51
N GLU A 162 -22.28 10.73 13.56
CA GLU A 162 -23.02 11.18 14.74
C GLU A 162 -24.19 10.24 15.07
N ALA A 163 -24.96 9.80 14.07
CA ALA A 163 -26.02 8.80 14.26
C ALA A 163 -25.47 7.45 14.77
N ARG A 164 -24.30 7.02 14.27
CA ARG A 164 -23.62 5.81 14.75
C ARG A 164 -23.11 5.98 16.17
N ALA A 165 -22.59 7.15 16.53
CA ALA A 165 -22.14 7.46 17.88
C ALA A 165 -23.31 7.53 18.88
N ALA A 166 -24.45 8.10 18.50
CA ALA A 166 -25.67 8.12 19.30
C ALA A 166 -26.19 6.70 19.56
N LYS A 167 -26.24 5.87 18.52
CA LYS A 167 -26.62 4.45 18.64
C LYS A 167 -25.63 3.67 19.54
N ALA A 168 -24.33 3.95 19.44
CA ALA A 168 -23.32 3.33 20.31
C ALA A 168 -23.47 3.73 21.78
N LYS A 169 -23.77 5.01 22.06
CA LYS A 169 -24.04 5.48 23.44
C LYS A 169 -25.29 4.83 24.02
N GLU A 170 -26.36 4.67 23.24
CA GLU A 170 -27.58 3.98 23.68
C GLU A 170 -27.31 2.50 23.99
N GLN A 171 -26.51 1.82 23.16
CA GLN A 171 -26.10 0.43 23.43
C GLN A 171 -25.26 0.32 24.71
N ASN A 172 -24.31 1.24 24.92
CA ASN A 172 -23.48 1.24 26.14
C ASN A 172 -24.33 1.52 27.40
N ALA A 173 -25.34 2.40 27.31
CA ALA A 173 -26.28 2.64 28.40
C ALA A 173 -27.13 1.39 28.72
N LYS A 174 -27.58 0.67 27.69
CA LYS A 174 -28.30 -0.61 27.85
C LYS A 174 -27.41 -1.70 28.44
N GLN A 175 -26.14 -1.78 28.05
CA GLN A 175 -25.18 -2.70 28.67
C GLN A 175 -24.93 -2.32 30.13
N ALA A 176 -24.76 -1.03 30.45
CA ALA A 176 -24.57 -0.57 31.82
C ALA A 176 -25.78 -0.85 32.71
N SER A 177 -27.01 -0.71 32.19
CA SER A 177 -28.22 -1.07 32.93
C SER A 177 -28.34 -2.59 33.15
N TRP A 178 -27.98 -3.41 32.15
CA TRP A 178 -27.87 -4.87 32.29
C TRP A 178 -26.82 -5.29 33.33
N GLN A 179 -25.64 -4.66 33.33
CA GLN A 179 -24.59 -4.92 34.32
C GLN A 179 -25.06 -4.56 35.74
N LYS A 180 -25.80 -3.45 35.90
CA LYS A 180 -26.41 -3.09 37.20
C LYS A 180 -27.46 -4.11 37.65
N PHE A 181 -28.25 -4.65 36.73
CA PHE A 181 -29.21 -5.73 37.03
C PHE A 181 -28.49 -7.02 37.45
N ALA A 182 -27.44 -7.41 36.73
CA ALA A 182 -26.63 -8.58 37.05
C ALA A 182 -26.00 -8.49 38.45
N LYS A 183 -25.33 -7.38 38.79
CA LYS A 183 -24.75 -7.16 40.12
C LYS A 183 -25.81 -7.18 41.25
N LYS A 184 -27.02 -6.69 40.97
CA LYS A 184 -28.13 -6.72 41.95
C LYS A 184 -28.65 -8.14 42.18
N ALA A 185 -28.67 -8.98 41.15
CA ALA A 185 -29.06 -10.38 41.26
C ALA A 185 -28.01 -11.22 42.02
N GLU A 186 -26.72 -10.97 41.78
CA GLU A 186 -25.61 -11.58 42.51
C GLU A 186 -25.67 -11.26 44.02
N LYS A 187 -25.93 -10.00 44.38
CA LYS A 187 -26.13 -9.58 45.79
C LYS A 187 -27.35 -10.23 46.45
N LYS A 188 -28.35 -10.67 45.68
CA LYS A 188 -29.52 -11.43 46.17
C LYS A 188 -29.35 -12.95 46.08
N GLY A 189 -28.19 -13.45 45.66
CA GLY A 189 -27.90 -14.88 45.54
C GLY A 189 -28.60 -15.57 44.35
N VAL A 190 -29.19 -14.82 43.42
CA VAL A 190 -29.88 -15.37 42.24
C VAL A 190 -28.92 -15.36 41.06
N GLN A 191 -28.51 -16.53 40.61
CA GLN A 191 -27.58 -16.67 39.49
C GLN A 191 -28.31 -16.55 38.14
N ILE A 192 -27.94 -15.53 37.34
CA ILE A 192 -28.50 -15.32 35.99
C ILE A 192 -27.65 -16.09 34.97
N ALA A 193 -28.29 -17.03 34.26
CA ALA A 193 -27.64 -17.83 33.21
C ALA A 193 -27.02 -16.92 32.12
N GLY A 194 -25.73 -17.11 31.85
CA GLY A 194 -24.96 -16.37 30.83
C GLY A 194 -23.99 -15.31 31.38
N VAL A 195 -24.08 -14.90 32.65
CA VAL A 195 -23.16 -13.90 33.25
C VAL A 195 -21.95 -14.56 33.93
N SER A 196 -22.10 -15.75 34.51
CA SER A 196 -21.04 -16.47 35.24
C SER A 196 -20.04 -17.23 34.36
N GLY A 197 -19.99 -16.97 33.05
CA GLY A 197 -19.00 -17.55 32.12
C GLY A 197 -19.19 -19.04 31.81
N THR A 198 -20.07 -19.76 32.51
CA THR A 198 -20.48 -21.11 32.14
C THR A 198 -21.61 -21.00 31.11
N SER A 199 -21.25 -20.97 29.82
CA SER A 199 -22.25 -20.99 28.75
C SER A 199 -23.11 -22.25 28.87
N ILE A 200 -24.43 -22.08 28.81
CA ILE A 200 -25.41 -23.18 28.77
C ILE A 200 -25.25 -24.06 27.51
N PHE A 201 -24.44 -23.60 26.55
CA PHE A 201 -24.07 -24.30 25.32
C PHE A 201 -22.58 -24.70 25.30
N LYS A 202 -21.84 -24.55 26.41
CA LYS A 202 -20.45 -25.02 26.47
C LYS A 202 -20.47 -26.55 26.44
N THR A 203 -19.93 -27.13 25.38
CA THR A 203 -19.76 -28.58 25.27
C THR A 203 -18.86 -29.06 26.42
N PRO A 204 -19.31 -30.00 27.27
CA PRO A 204 -18.45 -30.58 28.29
C PRO A 204 -17.31 -31.37 27.63
N ASP A 205 -16.09 -31.31 28.18
CA ASP A 205 -14.87 -32.00 27.67
C ASP A 205 -14.94 -33.54 27.73
N ASN A 206 -16.11 -34.11 27.98
CA ASN A 206 -16.33 -35.55 27.95
C ASN A 206 -16.71 -35.96 26.51
N PRO A 207 -15.98 -36.90 25.87
CA PRO A 207 -16.26 -37.33 24.50
C PRO A 207 -17.63 -38.00 24.28
N LEU A 208 -18.39 -38.28 25.34
CA LEU A 208 -19.80 -38.71 25.28
C LEU A 208 -20.81 -37.62 25.74
N GLY A 209 -20.36 -36.37 25.86
CA GLY A 209 -21.15 -35.25 26.34
C GLY A 209 -22.34 -34.93 25.43
N LYS A 210 -23.57 -35.09 25.94
CA LYS A 210 -24.80 -34.73 25.23
C LYS A 210 -25.07 -33.22 25.39
N VAL A 211 -25.35 -32.53 24.29
CA VAL A 211 -25.77 -31.12 24.29
C VAL A 211 -27.25 -31.00 23.89
N GLY A 212 -28.04 -30.35 24.74
CA GLY A 212 -29.47 -30.13 24.48
C GLY A 212 -30.17 -29.49 25.69
N VAL A 213 -31.06 -28.54 25.43
CA VAL A 213 -31.98 -28.00 26.45
C VAL A 213 -32.89 -29.13 26.89
N THR A 214 -32.81 -29.46 28.19
CA THR A 214 -33.64 -30.41 28.96
C THR A 214 -34.52 -31.36 28.13
N GLY A 215 -34.05 -32.61 27.95
CA GLY A 215 -34.95 -33.75 27.69
C GLY A 215 -34.89 -34.43 26.31
N SER A 216 -34.14 -33.91 25.33
CA SER A 216 -34.03 -34.56 24.00
C SER A 216 -32.62 -35.06 23.75
N GLY A 217 -32.35 -36.31 24.14
CA GLY A 217 -31.03 -36.94 24.18
C GLY A 217 -30.46 -37.35 22.81
N LYS A 218 -30.41 -36.45 21.83
CA LYS A 218 -29.67 -36.69 20.58
C LYS A 218 -28.20 -36.27 20.76
N GLY A 219 -27.26 -37.15 20.41
CA GLY A 219 -25.82 -36.87 20.45
C GLY A 219 -25.38 -35.88 19.37
N MET A 220 -24.16 -35.36 19.51
CA MET A 220 -23.50 -34.46 18.56
C MET A 220 -23.44 -35.13 17.17
N THR A 221 -23.98 -34.49 16.12
CA THR A 221 -23.89 -35.00 14.75
C THR A 221 -22.54 -34.63 14.13
N GLU A 222 -21.79 -35.60 13.63
CA GLU A 222 -20.53 -35.34 12.91
C GLU A 222 -20.78 -34.56 11.62
N VAL A 223 -20.01 -33.49 11.44
CA VAL A 223 -20.07 -32.63 10.26
C VAL A 223 -19.17 -33.22 9.19
N THR A 224 -19.75 -33.84 8.15
CA THR A 224 -19.01 -34.30 6.99
C THR A 224 -18.48 -33.08 6.20
N PRO A 225 -17.16 -32.92 6.00
CA PRO A 225 -16.64 -31.79 5.23
C PRO A 225 -17.11 -31.88 3.77
N MET A 226 -17.70 -30.81 3.24
CA MET A 226 -18.15 -30.73 1.86
C MET A 226 -16.96 -30.94 0.89
N GLY A 227 -17.13 -31.86 -0.05
CA GLY A 227 -16.14 -32.16 -1.08
C GLY A 227 -15.90 -30.99 -2.04
N LYS A 228 -14.66 -30.87 -2.53
CA LYS A 228 -14.21 -29.82 -3.46
C LYS A 228 -14.94 -29.94 -4.81
N HIS A 229 -15.52 -28.85 -5.29
CA HIS A 229 -16.18 -28.79 -6.61
C HIS A 229 -15.14 -28.94 -7.74
N LYS A 230 -15.35 -29.91 -8.63
CA LYS A 230 -14.60 -30.03 -9.91
C LYS A 230 -15.41 -29.36 -11.01
N PHE A 231 -14.86 -28.34 -11.66
CA PHE A 231 -15.43 -27.75 -12.87
C PHE A 231 -14.99 -28.60 -14.08
N ALA A 232 -15.96 -29.08 -14.87
CA ALA A 232 -15.71 -29.59 -16.21
C ALA A 232 -15.83 -28.41 -17.19
N ALA A 233 -14.86 -28.25 -18.07
CA ALA A 233 -14.97 -27.33 -19.20
C ALA A 233 -15.93 -27.98 -20.22
N THR A 234 -17.06 -27.32 -20.46
CA THR A 234 -17.93 -27.65 -21.59
C THR A 234 -17.35 -26.94 -22.81
N ASP A 235 -16.82 -27.69 -23.76
CA ASP A 235 -16.52 -27.20 -25.11
C ASP A 235 -17.86 -26.89 -25.80
N ASP A 236 -18.06 -25.62 -26.13
CA ASP A 236 -19.20 -25.10 -26.88
C ASP A 236 -18.88 -25.24 -28.38
N ASP A 237 -19.33 -26.34 -28.99
CA ASP A 237 -19.41 -26.50 -30.45
C ASP A 237 -20.79 -25.99 -30.89
N ASN A 238 -20.83 -24.79 -31.44
CA ASN A 238 -22.04 -24.21 -32.03
C ASN A 238 -21.90 -24.18 -33.55
N SER A 239 -22.39 -25.25 -34.19
CA SER A 239 -22.82 -25.27 -35.60
C SER A 239 -24.19 -24.59 -35.75
#